data_AF-S9SL93-F1
#
_entry.id   AF-S9SL93-F1
#
_cell.length_a   1.000
_cell.length_b   1.000
_cell.length_c   1.000
_cell.angle_alpha   90.00
_cell.angle_beta   90.00
_cell.angle_gamma   90.00
#
_symmetry.space_group_name_H-M   'P 1'
#
loop_
_entity.id
_entity.type
_entity.pdbx_description
1 polymer ?
#
loop_
_entity_poly.entity_id
_entity_poly.type
_entity_poly.pdbx_seq_one_letter_code
_entity_poly.pdbx_strand_id
1 'polypeptide(L)'
;MLLVGHSSGAHLAVSVMADLVRLQDLSPRNGPALGLLTLGQVIPMMSFLPEAHRLRGDLACLAACDRIAWVDVSAPGDGCAFALCDPVAVSGVRPPGACWPLVISAAFTRTLSPERWKRLRWRFFRLHFQYLCAFDHPGDYDYFRITAGPRTLRDRFAGRPPSRSRIERPVSPHRSVAA
;
A
#
# COMPACT_ATOMS: atom_id res chain seq x y z
N MET A 1 -12.02 10.06 4.60
CA MET A 1 -10.63 10.50 4.80
C MET A 1 -9.69 9.54 4.08
N LEU A 2 -8.69 10.04 3.37
CA LEU A 2 -7.67 9.24 2.70
C LEU A 2 -6.31 9.56 3.33
N LEU A 3 -5.62 8.53 3.84
CA LEU A 3 -4.24 8.63 4.27
C LEU A 3 -3.34 8.03 3.19
N VAL A 4 -2.32 8.79 2.76
CA VAL A 4 -1.36 8.36 1.75
C VAL A 4 0.02 8.24 2.37
N GLY A 5 0.65 7.08 2.24
CA GLY A 5 2.03 6.86 2.62
C GLY A 5 2.87 6.46 1.41
N HIS A 6 3.95 7.19 1.13
CA HIS A 6 4.89 6.89 0.05
C HIS A 6 6.24 6.47 0.61
N SER A 7 6.91 5.51 -0.04
CA SER A 7 8.25 5.06 0.35
C SER A 7 8.29 4.58 1.82
N SER A 8 9.20 5.11 2.62
CA SER A 8 9.26 4.87 4.07
C SER A 8 8.03 5.42 4.80
N GLY A 9 7.39 6.48 4.31
CA GLY A 9 6.14 6.99 4.89
C GLY A 9 4.99 5.97 4.88
N ALA A 10 5.07 4.90 4.08
CA ALA A 10 4.07 3.84 4.05
C ALA A 10 3.93 3.09 5.38
N HIS A 11 5.03 2.78 6.08
CA HIS A 11 4.93 2.07 7.37
C HIS A 11 4.41 2.99 8.49
N LEU A 12 4.74 4.28 8.44
CA LEU A 12 4.16 5.27 9.35
C LEU A 12 2.65 5.41 9.12
N ALA A 13 2.22 5.44 7.86
CA ALA A 13 0.80 5.51 7.51
C ALA A 13 0.03 4.27 8.00
N VAL A 14 0.64 3.08 7.96
CA VAL A 14 0.09 1.86 8.58
C VAL A 14 -0.13 2.05 10.08
N SER A 15 0.89 2.48 10.83
CA SER A 15 0.74 2.65 12.29
C SER A 15 -0.26 3.74 12.65
N VAL A 16 -0.28 4.87 11.94
CA VAL A 16 -1.28 5.93 12.15
C VAL A 16 -2.70 5.43 11.87
N MET A 17 -2.91 4.69 10.77
CA MET A 17 -4.23 4.11 10.48
C MET A 17 -4.63 3.07 11.53
N ALA A 18 -3.70 2.26 12.02
CA ALA A 18 -3.97 1.29 13.07
C ALA A 18 -4.39 1.98 14.38
N ASP A 19 -3.70 3.05 14.77
CA ASP A 19 -4.09 3.85 15.93
C ASP A 19 -5.49 4.45 15.75
N LEU A 20 -5.81 5.00 14.57
CA LEU A 20 -7.16 5.50 14.25
C LEU A 20 -8.24 4.42 14.34
N VAL A 21 -7.95 3.19 13.88
CA VAL A 21 -8.86 2.05 13.99
C VAL A 21 -9.07 1.65 15.45
N ARG A 22 -8.01 1.65 16.26
CA ARG A 22 -8.03 1.29 17.69
C ARG A 22 -8.74 2.32 18.56
N LEU A 23 -8.72 3.61 18.22
CA LEU A 23 -9.34 4.68 19.01
C LEU A 23 -10.89 4.62 19.09
N GLN A 24 -11.54 3.66 18.41
CA GLN A 24 -12.96 3.28 18.49
C GLN A 24 -14.03 4.36 18.22
N ASP A 25 -13.72 5.66 18.26
CA ASP A 25 -14.73 6.73 18.23
C ASP A 25 -15.24 7.12 16.84
N LEU A 26 -14.74 6.47 15.79
CA LEU A 26 -15.29 6.59 14.44
C LEU A 26 -16.47 5.62 14.30
N SER A 27 -17.64 5.97 14.85
CA SER A 27 -18.91 5.25 14.70
C SER A 27 -19.04 4.61 13.29
N PRO A 28 -19.33 3.29 13.18
CA PRO A 28 -19.50 2.58 11.91
C PRO A 28 -20.59 3.17 11.01
N ARG A 29 -21.45 4.04 11.54
CA ARG A 29 -22.63 4.56 10.86
C ARG A 29 -22.52 6.03 10.45
N ASN A 30 -21.63 6.82 11.08
CA ASN A 30 -21.55 8.27 10.86
C ASN A 30 -20.12 8.83 10.61
N GLY A 31 -19.06 8.01 10.68
CA GLY A 31 -17.70 8.45 10.39
C GLY A 31 -17.38 8.50 8.89
N PRO A 32 -16.44 9.37 8.44
CA PRO A 32 -16.05 9.41 7.03
C PRO A 32 -15.37 8.09 6.64
N ALA A 33 -15.65 7.57 5.44
CA ALA A 33 -15.01 6.37 4.91
C ALA A 33 -13.47 6.49 4.96
N LEU A 34 -12.79 5.50 5.56
CA LEU A 34 -11.34 5.49 5.73
C LEU A 34 -10.65 4.75 4.58
N GLY A 35 -9.72 5.42 3.91
CA GLY A 35 -8.85 4.83 2.90
C GLY A 35 -7.38 4.94 3.32
N LEU A 36 -6.62 3.87 3.14
CA LEU A 36 -5.15 3.85 3.22
C LEU A 36 -4.59 3.54 1.83
N LEU A 37 -3.78 4.45 1.30
CA LEU A 37 -3.06 4.25 0.04
C LEU A 37 -1.55 4.22 0.33
N THR A 38 -0.92 3.08 0.11
CA THR A 38 0.54 2.95 0.21
C THR A 38 1.16 2.91 -1.19
N LEU A 39 2.23 3.68 -1.41
CA LEU A 39 2.83 3.90 -2.72
C LEU A 39 4.33 3.58 -2.70
N GLY A 40 4.79 2.69 -3.58
CA GLY A 40 6.19 2.31 -3.67
C GLY A 40 6.78 1.93 -2.30
N GLN A 41 6.03 1.14 -1.51
CA GLN A 41 6.35 0.96 -0.10
C GLN A 41 7.71 0.30 0.13
N VAL A 42 8.31 0.62 1.29
CA VAL A 42 9.47 -0.09 1.86
C VAL A 42 9.20 -0.73 3.22
N ILE A 43 7.94 -1.09 3.50
CA ILE A 43 7.50 -1.69 4.76
C ILE A 43 8.35 -2.90 5.19
N PRO A 44 8.70 -3.87 4.31
CA PRO A 44 9.56 -5.00 4.68
C PRO A 44 10.91 -4.61 5.28
N MET A 45 11.45 -3.43 4.92
CA MET A 45 12.69 -2.92 5.50
C MET A 45 12.57 -2.75 7.02
N MET A 46 11.39 -2.36 7.51
CA MET A 46 11.12 -2.13 8.93
C MET A 46 10.47 -3.35 9.58
N SER A 47 9.49 -3.99 8.94
CA SER A 47 8.73 -5.08 9.55
C SER A 47 9.56 -6.35 9.76
N PHE A 48 10.71 -6.47 9.10
CA PHE A 48 11.64 -7.59 9.25
C PHE A 48 12.68 -7.33 10.35
N LEU A 49 12.65 -6.19 11.05
CA LEU A 49 13.52 -5.97 12.21
C LEU A 49 13.00 -6.77 13.41
N PRO A 50 13.88 -7.34 14.26
CA PRO A 50 13.48 -8.18 15.40
C PRO A 50 12.44 -7.51 16.29
N GLU A 51 12.66 -6.24 16.64
CA GLU A 51 11.82 -5.47 17.57
C GLU A 51 10.61 -4.78 16.92
N ALA A 52 10.33 -5.01 15.63
CA ALA A 52 9.19 -4.40 14.92
C ALA A 52 7.83 -5.02 15.28
N HIS A 53 7.66 -5.43 16.54
CA HIS A 53 6.45 -6.07 17.07
C HIS A 53 5.19 -5.23 16.86
N ARG A 54 5.29 -3.92 17.15
CA ARG A 54 4.16 -2.99 16.97
C ARG A 54 3.75 -2.90 15.50
N LEU A 55 4.69 -2.63 14.59
CA LEU A 55 4.38 -2.53 13.16
C LEU A 55 3.78 -3.82 12.61
N ARG A 56 4.31 -4.99 13.02
CA ARG A 56 3.72 -6.28 12.63
C ARG A 56 2.31 -6.46 13.18
N GLY A 57 2.05 -6.03 14.42
CA GLY A 57 0.70 -6.01 15.00
C GLY A 57 -0.24 -5.05 14.29
N ASP A 58 0.24 -3.88 13.86
CA ASP A 58 -0.52 -2.90 13.07
C ASP A 58 -0.88 -3.47 11.69
N LEU A 59 0.08 -4.10 11.00
CA LEU A 59 -0.16 -4.80 9.73
C LEU A 59 -1.25 -5.86 9.88
N ALA A 60 -1.15 -6.73 10.90
CA ALA A 60 -2.15 -7.77 11.16
C ALA A 60 -3.53 -7.17 11.49
N CYS A 61 -3.59 -6.11 12.31
CA CYS A 61 -4.81 -5.42 12.67
C CYS A 61 -5.52 -4.82 11.44
N LEU A 62 -4.79 -4.07 10.61
CA LEU A 62 -5.36 -3.47 9.42
C LEU A 62 -5.76 -4.52 8.38
N ALA A 63 -5.01 -5.62 8.25
CA ALA A 63 -5.30 -6.69 7.30
C ALA A 63 -6.71 -7.30 7.48
N ALA A 64 -7.17 -7.42 8.73
CA ALA A 64 -8.49 -7.96 9.07
C ALA A 64 -9.57 -6.87 9.26
N CYS A 65 -9.23 -5.59 9.14
CA CYS A 65 -10.15 -4.50 9.43
C CYS A 65 -11.08 -4.22 8.24
N ASP A 66 -12.36 -4.55 8.37
CA ASP A 66 -13.38 -4.30 7.35
C ASP A 66 -13.76 -2.81 7.20
N ARG A 67 -13.48 -1.98 8.21
CA ARG A 67 -13.80 -0.54 8.26
C ARG A 67 -12.96 0.32 7.32
N ILE A 68 -11.76 -0.15 6.94
CA ILE A 68 -10.88 0.57 6.00
C ILE A 68 -10.94 -0.04 4.62
N ALA A 69 -10.58 0.73 3.60
CA ALA A 69 -10.04 0.18 2.37
C ALA A 69 -8.53 0.44 2.32
N TRP A 70 -7.73 -0.58 2.03
CA TRP A 70 -6.29 -0.44 1.90
C TRP A 70 -5.79 -0.95 0.55
N VAL A 71 -5.23 -0.05 -0.24
CA VAL A 71 -4.62 -0.33 -1.54
C VAL A 71 -3.11 -0.05 -1.47
N ASP A 72 -2.31 -1.03 -1.87
CA ASP A 72 -0.87 -0.87 -2.06
C ASP A 72 -0.56 -0.82 -3.56
N VAL A 73 0.14 0.23 -3.98
CA VAL A 73 0.53 0.44 -5.37
C VAL A 73 2.03 0.50 -5.47
N SER A 74 2.60 -0.42 -6.24
CA SER A 74 4.04 -0.44 -6.54
C SER A 74 4.28 -0.92 -7.97
N ALA A 75 5.50 -0.87 -8.48
CA ALA A 75 5.82 -1.30 -9.84
C ALA A 75 7.15 -2.05 -9.87
N PRO A 76 7.27 -3.18 -10.59
CA PRO A 76 8.54 -3.92 -10.70
C PRO A 76 9.71 -3.10 -11.27
N GLY A 77 9.42 -2.03 -12.02
CA GLY A 77 10.44 -1.11 -12.54
C GLY A 77 10.99 -0.13 -11.51
N ASP A 78 10.44 -0.08 -10.30
CA ASP A 78 10.91 0.75 -9.19
C ASP A 78 11.87 -0.05 -8.31
N GLY A 79 13.18 0.16 -8.51
CA GLY A 79 14.23 -0.51 -7.75
C GLY A 79 14.35 -0.05 -6.30
N CYS A 80 13.60 0.97 -5.87
CA CYS A 80 13.64 1.47 -4.49
C CYS A 80 12.53 0.87 -3.60
N ALA A 81 11.59 0.11 -4.18
CA ALA A 81 10.44 -0.45 -3.45
C ALA A 81 10.49 -1.98 -3.36
N PHE A 82 9.77 -2.55 -2.40
CA PHE A 82 9.46 -3.99 -2.40
C PHE A 82 8.25 -4.24 -3.31
N ALA A 83 8.49 -4.09 -4.61
CA ALA A 83 7.43 -4.10 -5.60
C ALA A 83 6.57 -5.36 -5.55
N LEU A 84 5.26 -5.14 -5.44
CA LEU A 84 4.20 -6.17 -5.41
C LEU A 84 4.30 -7.16 -4.25
N CYS A 85 5.19 -6.95 -3.29
CA CYS A 85 5.17 -7.66 -2.02
C CYS A 85 3.96 -7.21 -1.22
N ASP A 86 3.08 -8.14 -0.88
CA ASP A 86 2.05 -7.89 0.12
C ASP A 86 2.72 -7.73 1.49
N PRO A 87 2.75 -6.51 2.08
CA PRO A 87 3.53 -6.23 3.27
C PRO A 87 3.08 -7.04 4.49
N VAL A 88 1.82 -7.50 4.54
CA VAL A 88 1.29 -8.30 5.65
C VAL A 88 1.74 -9.75 5.49
N ALA A 89 1.58 -10.30 4.27
CA ALA A 89 1.89 -11.70 3.97
C ALA A 89 3.40 -11.98 4.00
N VAL A 90 4.22 -11.13 3.37
CA VAL A 90 5.68 -11.32 3.35
C VAL A 90 6.31 -11.16 4.74
N SER A 91 5.67 -10.36 5.61
CA SER A 91 6.01 -10.22 7.03
C SER A 91 5.60 -11.43 7.88
N GLY A 92 4.80 -12.36 7.33
CA GLY A 92 4.36 -13.57 8.01
C GLY A 92 3.31 -13.35 9.09
N VAL A 93 2.57 -12.24 9.03
CA VAL A 93 1.58 -11.84 10.06
C VAL A 93 0.18 -11.66 9.51
N ARG A 94 -0.13 -12.32 8.38
CA ARG A 94 -1.47 -12.30 7.80
C ARG A 94 -2.43 -13.11 8.68
N PRO A 95 -3.49 -12.49 9.26
CA PRO A 95 -4.50 -13.22 10.00
C PRO A 95 -5.44 -14.00 9.08
N PRO A 96 -6.13 -15.03 9.59
CA PRO A 96 -7.26 -15.65 8.90
C PRO A 96 -8.32 -14.59 8.55
N GLY A 97 -8.93 -14.69 7.36
CA GLY A 97 -9.94 -13.72 6.91
C GLY A 97 -9.41 -12.34 6.52
N ALA A 98 -8.08 -12.18 6.40
CA ALA A 98 -7.49 -10.93 5.92
C ALA A 98 -8.07 -10.49 4.57
N CYS A 99 -8.54 -9.24 4.53
CA CYS A 99 -9.11 -8.58 3.37
C CYS A 99 -8.10 -7.67 2.65
N TRP A 100 -7.02 -7.28 3.34
CA TRP A 100 -6.10 -6.23 2.90
C TRP A 100 -4.62 -6.64 2.99
N PRO A 101 -3.74 -5.96 2.24
CA PRO A 101 -4.03 -4.94 1.21
C PRO A 101 -4.47 -5.51 -0.14
N LEU A 102 -5.17 -4.68 -0.92
CA LEU A 102 -5.26 -4.85 -2.37
C LEU A 102 -3.96 -4.37 -3.01
N VAL A 103 -3.09 -5.31 -3.40
CA VAL A 103 -1.80 -4.99 -4.06
C VAL A 103 -1.98 -4.89 -5.57
N ILE A 104 -1.66 -3.73 -6.15
CA ILE A 104 -1.76 -3.47 -7.58
C ILE A 104 -0.47 -2.90 -8.17
N SER A 105 -0.22 -3.22 -9.44
CA SER A 105 0.91 -2.68 -10.18
C SER A 105 0.54 -1.36 -10.84
N ALA A 106 1.37 -0.32 -10.64
CA ALA A 106 1.31 0.89 -11.47
C ALA A 106 1.84 0.66 -12.90
N ALA A 107 2.39 -0.52 -13.20
CA ALA A 107 2.78 -0.98 -14.53
C ALA A 107 3.54 0.06 -15.37
N PHE A 108 4.62 0.64 -14.83
CA PHE A 108 5.36 1.78 -15.41
C PHE A 108 5.68 1.65 -16.91
N THR A 109 5.98 0.45 -17.40
CA THR A 109 6.27 0.20 -18.82
C THR A 109 5.06 0.35 -19.75
N ARG A 110 3.84 0.38 -19.20
CA ARG A 110 2.57 0.58 -19.91
C ARG A 110 1.95 1.94 -19.62
N THR A 111 2.20 2.50 -18.43
CA THR A 111 1.56 3.73 -17.95
C THR A 111 2.39 4.99 -18.19
N LEU A 112 3.69 4.84 -18.46
CA LEU A 112 4.56 5.90 -18.96
C LEU A 112 4.77 5.72 -20.47
N SER A 113 4.85 6.83 -21.20
CA SER A 113 5.22 6.80 -22.61
C SER A 113 6.61 6.16 -22.79
N PRO A 114 6.92 5.51 -23.92
CA PRO A 114 8.24 4.93 -24.16
C PRO A 114 9.39 5.93 -23.96
N GLU A 115 9.18 7.19 -24.36
CA GLU A 115 10.14 8.29 -24.21
C GLU A 115 10.33 8.64 -22.74
N ARG A 116 9.24 8.77 -21.98
CA ARG A 116 9.30 9.07 -20.53
C ARG A 116 9.93 7.92 -19.76
N TRP A 117 9.56 6.68 -20.06
CA TRP A 117 10.18 5.49 -19.49
C TRP A 117 11.70 5.47 -19.74
N LYS A 118 12.14 5.68 -20.99
CA LYS A 118 13.58 5.73 -21.35
C LYS A 118 14.33 6.81 -20.57
N ARG A 119 13.72 7.97 -20.33
CA ARG A 119 14.34 9.06 -19.53
C ARG A 119 14.43 8.74 -18.04
N LEU A 120 13.45 8.03 -17.48
CA LEU A 120 13.30 7.85 -16.03
C LEU A 120 13.88 6.54 -15.50
N ARG A 121 13.92 5.46 -16.28
CA ARG A 121 14.20 4.09 -15.78
C ARG A 121 15.51 3.91 -15.00
N TRP A 122 16.51 4.76 -15.24
CA TRP A 122 17.81 4.74 -14.55
C TRP A 122 17.97 5.84 -13.50
N ARG A 123 16.97 6.72 -13.37
CA ARG A 123 16.93 7.77 -12.34
C ARG A 123 16.12 7.24 -11.17
N PHE A 124 16.66 6.26 -10.45
CA PHE A 124 15.93 5.45 -9.47
C PHE A 124 15.04 6.26 -8.53
N PHE A 125 15.59 7.26 -7.84
CA PHE A 125 14.79 8.12 -6.96
C PHE A 125 13.73 8.93 -7.72
N ARG A 126 14.05 9.49 -8.88
CA ARG A 126 13.05 10.24 -9.66
C ARG A 126 11.90 9.34 -10.11
N LEU A 127 12.21 8.11 -10.52
CA LEU A 127 11.22 7.11 -10.90
C LEU A 127 10.41 6.64 -9.69
N HIS A 128 11.04 6.49 -8.53
CA HIS A 128 10.37 6.13 -7.28
C HIS A 128 9.33 7.18 -6.83
N PHE A 129 9.55 8.46 -7.13
CA PHE A 129 8.56 9.52 -6.88
C PHE A 129 7.45 9.60 -7.95
N GLN A 130 7.54 8.81 -9.02
CA GLN A 130 6.59 8.86 -10.13
C GLN A 130 5.16 8.49 -9.70
N TYR A 131 4.96 7.69 -8.64
CA TYR A 131 3.61 7.40 -8.13
C TYR A 131 2.84 8.67 -7.75
N LEU A 132 3.51 9.73 -7.31
CA LEU A 132 2.92 11.00 -6.91
C LEU A 132 2.73 11.97 -8.09
N CYS A 133 3.16 11.57 -9.28
CA CYS A 133 3.16 12.39 -10.49
C CYS A 133 2.12 11.89 -11.50
N ALA A 134 1.84 12.70 -12.51
CA ALA A 134 0.97 12.31 -13.60
C ALA A 134 1.62 11.20 -14.45
N PHE A 135 0.85 10.15 -14.73
CA PHE A 135 1.18 9.13 -15.71
C PHE A 135 0.60 9.51 -17.07
N ASP A 136 1.26 9.09 -18.15
CA ASP A 136 0.78 9.38 -19.51
C ASP A 136 -0.48 8.55 -19.82
N HIS A 137 -0.53 7.31 -19.33
CA HIS A 137 -1.65 6.38 -19.46
C HIS A 137 -1.94 5.70 -18.11
N PRO A 138 -2.56 6.39 -17.13
CA PRO A 138 -2.63 5.92 -15.74
C PRO A 138 -3.34 4.57 -15.53
N GLY A 139 -4.23 4.17 -16.45
CA GLY A 139 -5.00 2.94 -16.30
C GLY A 139 -5.83 2.94 -15.01
N ASP A 140 -5.71 1.88 -14.21
CA ASP A 140 -6.39 1.73 -12.92
C ASP A 140 -5.83 2.67 -11.83
N TYR A 141 -4.60 3.17 -11.99
CA TYR A 141 -3.91 4.00 -10.99
C TYR A 141 -3.66 5.43 -11.51
N ASP A 142 -4.47 6.37 -11.02
CA ASP A 142 -4.28 7.80 -11.23
C ASP A 142 -4.26 8.52 -9.88
N TYR A 143 -3.09 9.05 -9.48
CA TYR A 143 -2.90 9.69 -8.18
C TYR A 143 -3.86 10.86 -7.96
N PHE A 144 -4.08 11.70 -8.98
CA PHE A 144 -4.91 12.89 -8.85
C PHE A 144 -6.40 12.52 -8.82
N ARG A 145 -6.82 11.54 -9.62
CA ARG A 145 -8.20 11.03 -9.51
C ARG A 145 -8.46 10.34 -8.18
N ILE A 146 -7.46 9.68 -7.59
CA ILE A 146 -7.60 9.03 -6.27
C ILE A 146 -7.71 10.08 -5.16
N THR A 147 -6.84 11.09 -5.17
CA THR A 147 -6.71 12.06 -4.07
C THR A 147 -7.66 13.24 -4.17
N ALA A 148 -7.99 13.70 -5.38
CA ALA A 148 -8.84 14.87 -5.63
C ALA A 148 -10.20 14.51 -6.28
N GLY A 149 -10.44 13.23 -6.59
CA GLY A 149 -11.70 12.78 -7.16
C GLY A 149 -12.78 12.48 -6.12
N PRO A 150 -14.07 12.44 -6.53
CA PRO A 150 -15.20 12.33 -5.60
C PRO A 150 -15.39 10.93 -5.01
N ARG A 151 -14.79 9.89 -5.60
CA ARG A 151 -14.97 8.50 -5.15
C ARG A 151 -14.06 8.18 -3.98
N THR A 152 -14.59 7.46 -2.99
CA THR A 152 -13.76 6.87 -1.92
C THR A 152 -12.77 5.85 -2.49
N LEU A 153 -11.74 5.50 -1.72
CA LEU A 153 -10.77 4.48 -2.14
C LEU A 153 -11.45 3.12 -2.32
N ARG A 154 -12.37 2.76 -1.41
CA ARG A 154 -13.16 1.53 -1.49
C ARG A 154 -13.96 1.46 -2.78
N ASP A 155 -14.76 2.50 -3.05
CA ASP A 155 -15.66 2.49 -4.21
C ASP A 155 -14.87 2.40 -5.51
N ARG A 156 -13.73 3.09 -5.59
CA ARG A 156 -12.89 3.12 -6.79
C ARG A 156 -12.32 1.75 -7.15
N PHE A 157 -11.95 0.95 -6.15
CA PHE A 157 -11.33 -0.36 -6.35
C PHE A 157 -12.27 -1.53 -6.00
N ALA A 158 -13.57 -1.27 -5.87
CA ALA A 158 -14.56 -2.31 -5.57
C ALA A 158 -14.50 -3.43 -6.62
N GLY A 159 -14.42 -4.68 -6.16
CA GLY A 159 -14.36 -5.86 -7.03
C GLY A 159 -13.05 -6.05 -7.81
N ARG A 160 -12.06 -5.16 -7.66
CA ARG A 160 -10.77 -5.29 -8.35
C ARG A 160 -9.95 -6.42 -7.71
N PRO A 161 -9.55 -7.47 -8.46
CA PRO A 161 -8.60 -8.45 -7.93
C PRO A 161 -7.20 -7.84 -7.77
N PRO A 162 -6.33 -8.42 -6.93
CA PRO A 162 -4.92 -8.03 -6.89
C PRO A 162 -4.22 -8.26 -8.24
N SER A 163 -3.06 -7.63 -8.42
CA SER A 163 -2.21 -7.95 -9.58
C SER A 163 -1.70 -9.40 -9.51
N ARG A 164 -1.69 -10.10 -10.66
CA ARG A 164 -1.31 -11.53 -10.73
C ARG A 164 0.09 -11.83 -10.20
N SER A 165 0.99 -10.86 -10.28
CA SER A 165 2.37 -10.96 -9.79
C SER A 165 2.52 -10.50 -8.33
N ARG A 166 1.43 -10.40 -7.55
CA ARG A 166 1.48 -10.16 -6.10
C ARG A 166 2.28 -11.28 -5.42
N ILE A 167 3.21 -10.90 -4.56
CA ILE A 167 4.08 -11.82 -3.81
C ILE A 167 3.54 -11.90 -2.38
N GLU A 168 3.16 -13.12 -1.97
CA GLU A 168 2.55 -13.37 -0.65
C GLU A 168 3.38 -14.34 0.20
N ARG A 169 4.43 -14.94 -0.36
CA ARG A 169 5.26 -15.91 0.37
C ARG A 169 5.87 -15.23 1.60
N PRO A 170 5.64 -15.74 2.82
CA PRO A 170 6.30 -15.25 4.02
C PRO A 170 7.82 -15.41 3.90
N VAL A 171 8.57 -14.33 4.10
CA VAL A 171 10.04 -14.35 4.04
C VAL A 171 10.69 -13.67 5.25
N SER A 172 9.92 -12.96 6.08
CA SER A 172 10.45 -12.38 7.32
C SER A 172 10.96 -13.47 8.28
N PRO A 173 12.17 -13.32 8.85
CA PRO A 173 12.66 -14.18 9.92
C PRO A 173 11.95 -13.88 11.27
N HIS A 174 11.29 -12.73 11.39
CA HIS A 174 10.60 -12.31 12.62
C HIS A 174 9.10 -12.12 12.38
N ARG A 175 8.28 -12.77 13.21
CA ARG A 175 6.81 -12.78 13.06
C ARG A 175 6.06 -12.40 14.34
N SER A 176 6.76 -12.23 15.46
CA SER A 176 6.14 -11.88 16.74
C SER A 176 5.51 -10.49 16.68
N VAL A 177 4.24 -10.39 17.06
CA VAL A 177 3.49 -9.13 17.20
C VAL A 177 3.52 -8.66 18.66
N ALA A 178 3.25 -7.37 18.90
CA ALA A 178 3.04 -6.88 20.27
C ALA A 178 1.77 -7.52 20.86
N ALA A 179 1.80 -7.80 22.16
CA ALA A 179 0.67 -8.34 22.91
C ALA A 179 -0.46 -7.31 23.04
#